data_AF-A0A9P7JL15-F1
#
_entry.id   AF-A0A9P7JL15-F1
#
_cell.length_a   1.000
_cell.length_b   1.000
_cell.length_c   1.000
_cell.angle_alpha   90.00
_cell.angle_beta   90.00
_cell.angle_gamma   90.00
#
_symmetry.space_group_name_H-M   'P 1'
#
loop_
_entity.id
_entity.type
_entity.pdbx_description
1 polymer ?
#
loop_
_entity_poly.entity_id
_entity_poly.type
_entity_poly.pdbx_seq_one_letter_code
_entity_poly.pdbx_strand_id
1 'polypeptide(L)'
;MVTMEALPADTHSFERDQINCIIKVQAQDHGSMMTQITVYQSEAAEDNVRLLLRNAKLINLHAYGSPPGTFYLILLQYFCFLWLDLNLVSNLFCDDGTPFHANKVARALTYICRVCVPVQITALFVIGVLDIIPHVCAIIRRLVSDDDIPAMPWDLYASTLGIHVSYTELGPQEVIPVSRIECPLALIPVYSNIIKKDLWITISFDHAGNELEDYLEDKDGE
;
A
#
# COMPACT_ATOMS: atom_id res chain seq x y z
N MET A 1 7.66 -18.12 13.33
CA MET A 1 7.75 -17.62 11.94
C MET A 1 8.14 -18.79 11.05
N VAL A 2 7.16 -19.49 10.47
CA VAL A 2 7.39 -20.63 9.57
C VAL A 2 7.37 -20.07 8.14
N THR A 3 8.55 -19.93 7.56
CA THR A 3 8.72 -19.67 6.13
C THR A 3 8.24 -20.89 5.36
N MET A 4 7.40 -20.68 4.35
CA MET A 4 6.89 -21.71 3.45
C MET A 4 7.99 -22.18 2.45
N GLU A 5 9.23 -22.37 2.90
CA GLU A 5 10.38 -22.66 2.04
C GLU A 5 10.97 -24.07 2.20
N ALA A 6 10.54 -24.86 3.18
CA ALA A 6 10.86 -26.28 3.23
C ALA A 6 9.85 -27.04 4.08
N LEU A 7 9.38 -28.18 3.57
CA LEU A 7 8.68 -29.16 4.39
C LEU A 7 9.63 -29.61 5.53
N PRO A 8 9.14 -29.74 6.77
CA PRO A 8 9.90 -30.28 7.89
C PRO A 8 10.66 -31.57 7.53
N ALA A 9 11.83 -31.78 8.13
CA ALA A 9 12.70 -32.91 7.79
C ALA A 9 12.03 -34.27 8.07
N ASP A 10 11.08 -34.29 9.00
CA ASP A 10 10.28 -35.43 9.46
C ASP A 10 9.00 -35.69 8.66
N THR A 11 8.70 -34.90 7.62
CA THR A 11 7.53 -35.15 6.77
C THR A 11 7.61 -36.51 6.08
N HIS A 12 6.52 -37.28 6.17
CA HIS A 12 6.41 -38.63 5.63
C HIS A 12 6.65 -38.64 4.11
N SER A 13 7.39 -39.64 3.62
CA SER A 13 7.83 -39.69 2.21
C SER A 13 6.67 -39.63 1.22
N PHE A 14 5.54 -40.25 1.56
CA PHE A 14 4.32 -40.22 0.75
C PHE A 14 3.72 -38.82 0.57
N GLU A 15 3.68 -38.01 1.62
CA GLU A 15 3.16 -36.64 1.55
C GLU A 15 4.11 -35.74 0.75
N ARG A 16 5.42 -35.94 0.94
CA ARG A 16 6.45 -35.25 0.15
C ARG A 16 6.34 -35.62 -1.33
N ASP A 17 6.07 -36.88 -1.64
CA ASP A 17 5.87 -37.34 -3.02
C ASP A 17 4.56 -36.83 -3.64
N GLN A 18 3.46 -36.77 -2.89
CA GLN A 18 2.22 -36.16 -3.36
C GLN A 18 2.39 -34.67 -3.65
N ILE A 19 3.02 -33.91 -2.74
CA ILE A 19 3.28 -32.48 -2.94
C ILE A 19 4.21 -32.27 -4.14
N ASN A 20 5.28 -33.07 -4.26
CA ASN A 20 6.16 -33.01 -5.43
C ASN A 20 5.42 -33.37 -6.73
N CYS A 21 4.46 -34.29 -6.68
CA CYS A 21 3.64 -34.64 -7.83
C CYS A 21 2.70 -33.48 -8.21
N ILE A 22 2.08 -32.83 -7.24
CA ILE A 22 1.23 -31.64 -7.46
C ILE A 22 2.08 -30.49 -8.02
N ILE A 23 3.27 -30.23 -7.46
CA ILE A 23 4.20 -29.21 -7.96
C ILE A 23 4.64 -29.52 -9.39
N LYS A 24 4.96 -30.77 -9.71
CA LYS A 24 5.38 -31.17 -11.07
C LYS A 24 4.25 -31.06 -12.09
N VAL A 25 3.05 -31.49 -11.73
CA VAL A 25 1.86 -31.39 -12.59
C VAL A 25 1.48 -29.92 -12.80
N GLN A 26 1.48 -29.10 -11.75
CA GLN A 26 1.23 -27.66 -11.86
C GLN A 26 2.33 -26.92 -12.63
N ALA A 27 3.61 -27.32 -12.48
CA ALA A 27 4.73 -26.71 -13.21
C ALA A 27 4.74 -27.06 -14.71
N GLN A 28 4.24 -28.23 -15.10
CA GLN A 28 4.14 -28.64 -16.51
C GLN A 28 2.97 -27.97 -17.24
N ASP A 29 1.81 -27.80 -16.58
CA ASP A 29 0.65 -27.15 -17.21
C ASP A 29 0.73 -25.61 -17.20
N HIS A 30 1.53 -25.01 -16.30
CA HIS A 30 1.62 -23.56 -16.16
C HIS A 30 3.07 -23.05 -16.23
N GLY A 31 3.67 -23.00 -17.42
CA GLY A 31 4.85 -22.16 -17.67
C GLY A 31 4.64 -20.68 -17.25
N SER A 32 3.39 -20.25 -17.15
CA SER A 32 2.94 -18.97 -16.58
C SER A 32 3.07 -18.89 -15.04
N MET A 33 2.80 -19.98 -14.31
CA MET A 33 2.78 -19.99 -12.84
C MET A 33 4.19 -20.01 -12.25
N MET A 34 5.15 -20.71 -12.86
CA MET A 34 6.56 -20.62 -12.45
C MET A 34 7.13 -19.22 -12.71
N THR A 35 6.66 -18.56 -13.78
CA THR A 35 6.96 -17.14 -14.04
C THR A 35 6.31 -16.26 -12.97
N GLN A 36 5.05 -16.53 -12.58
CA GLN A 36 4.39 -15.81 -11.48
C GLN A 36 5.07 -16.03 -10.12
N ILE A 37 5.55 -17.24 -9.82
CA ILE A 37 6.29 -17.56 -8.59
C ILE A 37 7.67 -16.90 -8.61
N THR A 38 8.37 -16.91 -9.74
CA THR A 38 9.64 -16.20 -9.89
C THR A 38 9.45 -14.69 -9.84
N VAL A 39 8.34 -14.17 -10.37
CA VAL A 39 7.91 -12.77 -10.22
C VAL A 39 7.69 -12.48 -8.73
N TYR A 40 6.91 -13.30 -8.03
CA TYR A 40 6.67 -13.24 -6.58
C TYR A 40 7.94 -13.33 -5.73
N GLN A 41 8.90 -14.18 -6.09
CA GLN A 41 10.16 -14.36 -5.37
C GLN A 41 11.18 -13.26 -5.70
N SER A 42 11.02 -12.58 -6.83
CA SER A 42 11.82 -11.42 -7.21
C SER A 42 11.21 -10.08 -6.78
N GLU A 43 9.98 -10.09 -6.28
CA GLU A 43 9.35 -9.01 -5.55
C GLU A 43 10.04 -8.92 -4.18
N ALA A 44 11.04 -8.04 -4.07
CA ALA A 44 11.54 -7.64 -2.78
C ALA A 44 10.37 -6.99 -2.02
N ALA A 45 9.81 -7.74 -1.06
CA ALA A 45 8.82 -7.23 -0.13
C ALA A 45 9.53 -6.26 0.82
N GLU A 46 9.56 -4.98 0.47
CA GLU A 46 9.63 -3.94 1.49
C GLU A 46 8.21 -3.75 2.01
N ASP A 47 8.01 -4.07 3.30
CA ASP A 47 6.84 -3.78 4.13
C ASP A 47 5.49 -3.83 3.40
N ASN A 48 4.83 -5.00 3.47
CA ASN A 48 3.40 -5.23 3.16
C ASN A 48 2.93 -4.96 1.72
N VAL A 49 3.78 -4.45 0.82
CA VAL A 49 3.37 -4.15 -0.56
C VAL A 49 4.16 -4.95 -1.58
N ARG A 50 3.44 -5.76 -2.37
CA ARG A 50 3.98 -6.49 -3.51
C ARG A 50 4.14 -5.54 -4.71
N LEU A 51 5.38 -5.25 -5.06
CA LEU A 51 5.71 -4.31 -6.13
C LEU A 51 6.15 -5.04 -7.39
N LEU A 52 5.35 -4.93 -8.46
CA LEU A 52 5.74 -5.36 -9.82
C LEU A 52 6.78 -4.39 -10.42
N LEU A 53 7.99 -4.35 -9.84
CA LEU A 53 9.04 -3.38 -10.18
C LEU A 53 9.64 -3.57 -11.58
N ARG A 54 9.58 -4.78 -12.15
CA ARG A 54 10.47 -5.16 -13.27
C ARG A 54 10.24 -4.37 -14.56
N ASN A 55 9.06 -3.79 -14.80
CA ASN A 55 8.74 -3.08 -16.05
C ASN A 55 8.12 -1.69 -15.88
N ALA A 56 8.17 -1.10 -14.67
CA ALA A 56 7.55 0.21 -14.47
C ALA A 56 8.35 1.30 -15.23
N LYS A 57 7.70 1.89 -16.24
CA LYS A 57 8.28 2.95 -17.07
C LYS A 57 8.55 4.20 -16.22
N LEU A 58 9.71 4.82 -16.43
CA LEU A 58 9.97 6.15 -15.88
C LEU A 58 8.93 7.14 -16.38
N ILE A 59 8.42 7.94 -15.45
CA ILE A 59 7.42 8.96 -15.73
C ILE A 59 8.02 10.36 -15.58
N ASN A 60 7.46 11.33 -16.29
CA ASN A 60 7.77 12.74 -16.10
C ASN A 60 6.80 13.35 -15.09
N LEU A 61 7.25 13.59 -13.85
CA LEU A 61 6.41 14.16 -12.79
C LEU A 61 5.79 15.53 -13.11
N HIS A 62 6.40 16.34 -14.00
CA HIS A 62 5.83 17.64 -14.41
C HIS A 62 4.53 17.49 -15.21
N ALA A 63 4.32 16.34 -15.84
CA ALA A 63 3.10 16.05 -16.59
C ALA A 63 1.94 15.56 -15.70
N TYR A 64 2.17 15.30 -14.41
CA TYR A 64 1.18 14.76 -13.49
C TYR A 64 0.72 15.78 -12.46
N GLY A 65 -0.46 15.52 -11.90
CA GLY A 65 -1.16 16.42 -10.98
C GLY A 65 -2.12 17.35 -11.71
N SER A 66 -3.05 17.92 -10.95
CA SER A 66 -3.94 18.99 -11.40
C SER A 66 -3.90 20.10 -10.34
N PRO A 67 -3.23 21.24 -10.62
CA PRO A 67 -2.55 21.59 -11.88
C PRO A 67 -1.29 20.74 -12.17
N PRO A 68 -0.81 20.68 -13.43
CA PRO A 68 0.40 19.95 -13.79
C PRO A 68 1.62 20.40 -12.98
N GLY A 69 2.46 19.45 -12.55
CA GLY A 69 3.64 19.72 -11.73
C GLY A 69 3.38 19.75 -10.23
N THR A 70 2.11 19.68 -9.78
CA THR A 70 1.79 19.63 -8.35
C THR A 70 2.44 18.42 -7.67
N PHE A 71 2.44 17.25 -8.30
CA PHE A 71 3.07 16.06 -7.72
C PHE A 71 4.58 16.22 -7.58
N TYR A 72 5.22 16.85 -8.56
CA TYR A 72 6.65 17.14 -8.50
C TYR A 72 6.98 18.00 -7.29
N LEU A 73 6.24 19.08 -7.04
CA LEU A 73 6.48 19.99 -5.92
C LEU A 73 6.26 19.31 -4.57
N ILE A 74 5.17 18.56 -4.41
CA ILE A 74 4.85 17.88 -3.15
C ILE A 74 5.90 16.78 -2.86
N LEU A 75 6.30 16.01 -3.87
CA LEU A 75 7.35 14.99 -3.73
C LEU A 75 8.69 15.65 -3.38
N LEU A 76 9.10 16.69 -4.10
CA LEU A 76 10.33 17.41 -3.83
C LEU A 76 10.36 17.91 -2.38
N GLN A 77 9.28 18.54 -1.92
CA GLN A 77 9.16 19.02 -0.54
C GLN A 77 9.32 17.86 0.46
N TYR A 78 8.61 16.74 0.24
CA TYR A 78 8.72 15.55 1.09
C TYR A 78 10.14 14.99 1.14
N PHE A 79 10.82 14.85 0.00
CA PHE A 79 12.19 14.31 -0.06
C PHE A 79 13.25 15.27 0.47
N CYS A 80 13.03 16.59 0.42
CA CYS A 80 13.91 17.54 1.09
C CYS A 80 13.91 17.30 2.62
N PHE A 81 12.77 16.93 3.20
CA PHE A 81 12.70 16.56 4.63
C PHE A 81 13.26 15.17 4.92
N LEU A 82 13.08 14.22 4.00
CA LEU A 82 13.54 12.84 4.18
C LEU A 82 15.07 12.70 4.03
N TRP A 83 15.65 13.43 3.07
CA TRP A 83 17.07 13.35 2.71
C TRP A 83 17.76 14.71 2.84
N LEU A 84 17.78 15.23 4.07
CA LEU A 84 18.39 16.53 4.39
C LEU A 84 19.84 16.63 3.91
N ASP A 85 20.60 15.53 3.95
CA ASP A 85 22.01 15.49 3.60
C ASP A 85 22.28 15.67 2.09
N LEU A 86 21.28 15.45 1.23
CA LEU A 86 21.45 15.54 -0.23
C LEU A 86 21.34 16.96 -0.78
N ASN A 87 20.80 17.90 0.01
CA ASN A 87 20.44 19.25 -0.43
C ASN A 87 19.73 19.22 -1.80
N LEU A 88 18.57 18.55 -1.84
CA LEU A 88 17.81 18.41 -3.08
C LEU A 88 17.30 19.77 -3.55
N VAL A 89 17.56 20.07 -4.82
CA VAL A 89 17.09 21.30 -5.48
C VAL A 89 16.20 20.95 -6.66
N SER A 90 15.28 21.85 -6.99
CA SER A 90 14.41 21.65 -8.13
C SER A 90 15.22 21.71 -9.42
N ASN A 91 14.98 20.77 -10.33
CA ASN A 91 15.64 20.73 -11.64
C ASN A 91 15.27 21.91 -12.58
N LEU A 92 14.32 22.76 -12.17
CA LEU A 92 13.93 23.96 -12.91
C LEU A 92 14.82 25.17 -12.58
N PHE A 93 15.51 25.13 -11.44
CA PHE A 93 16.39 26.20 -11.00
C PHE A 93 17.85 25.74 -11.10
N CYS A 94 18.75 26.70 -11.31
CA CYS A 94 20.18 26.48 -11.44
C CYS A 94 20.87 26.77 -10.11
N ASP A 95 20.42 26.09 -9.06
CA ASP A 95 20.91 26.28 -7.69
C ASP A 95 22.00 25.26 -7.36
N ASP A 96 22.88 25.60 -6.40
CA ASP A 96 23.91 24.69 -5.90
C ASP A 96 23.28 23.57 -5.05
N GLY A 97 23.04 22.40 -5.66
CA GLY A 97 22.50 21.23 -4.98
C GLY A 97 22.30 20.00 -5.88
N THR A 98 21.74 18.93 -5.31
CA THR A 98 21.47 17.70 -6.07
C THR A 98 20.14 17.85 -6.83
N PRO A 99 20.13 17.84 -8.18
CA PRO A 99 18.90 18.10 -8.93
C PRO A 99 17.92 16.94 -8.84
N PHE A 100 16.68 17.24 -8.43
CA PHE A 100 15.58 16.27 -8.41
C PHE A 100 14.96 16.15 -9.80
N HIS A 101 15.46 15.22 -10.62
CA HIS A 101 15.04 15.09 -12.02
C HIS A 101 13.66 14.44 -12.19
N ALA A 102 12.64 15.25 -12.49
CA ALA A 102 11.25 14.81 -12.70
C ALA A 102 11.06 13.61 -13.64
N ASN A 103 11.94 13.39 -14.62
CA ASN A 103 11.82 12.34 -15.65
C ASN A 103 12.57 11.05 -15.31
N LYS A 104 13.37 11.04 -14.25
CA LYS A 104 14.29 9.95 -13.93
C LYS A 104 14.07 9.35 -12.55
N VAL A 105 13.44 10.11 -11.66
CA VAL A 105 13.31 9.71 -10.26
C VAL A 105 12.13 8.78 -10.03
N ALA A 106 11.04 8.89 -10.79
CA ALA A 106 9.77 8.24 -10.46
C ALA A 106 9.34 7.12 -11.41
N ARG A 107 8.75 6.06 -10.83
CA ARG A 107 8.02 5.00 -11.54
C ARG A 107 6.64 4.83 -10.92
N ALA A 108 5.60 4.77 -11.75
CA ALA A 108 4.22 4.56 -11.29
C ALA A 108 3.96 3.09 -10.95
N LEU A 109 3.19 2.84 -9.89
CA LEU A 109 2.80 1.50 -9.43
C LEU A 109 1.28 1.41 -9.23
N THR A 110 0.75 0.19 -9.31
CA THR A 110 -0.66 -0.16 -9.07
C THR A 110 -0.77 -1.05 -7.84
N TYR A 111 -1.61 -0.70 -6.85
CA TYR A 111 -1.73 -1.46 -5.60
C TYR A 111 -3.02 -1.13 -4.82
N ILE A 112 -3.23 -1.83 -3.70
CA ILE A 112 -4.40 -1.78 -2.82
C ILE A 112 -3.93 -1.83 -1.34
N CYS A 113 -4.39 -0.94 -0.43
CA CYS A 113 -3.90 -0.82 0.97
C CYS A 113 -4.83 -0.04 1.96
N ARG A 114 -4.52 -0.07 3.30
CA ARG A 114 -5.28 0.46 4.49
C ARG A 114 -4.60 1.68 4.99
N VAL A 115 -5.37 2.59 5.52
CA VAL A 115 -4.82 3.50 6.52
C VAL A 115 -5.83 3.51 7.66
N CYS A 116 -5.37 3.70 8.91
CA CYS A 116 -6.25 3.89 10.08
C CYS A 116 -7.28 5.03 9.88
N VAL A 117 -6.98 5.94 8.95
CA VAL A 117 -7.93 6.91 8.38
C VAL A 117 -8.06 6.57 6.90
N PRO A 118 -9.24 6.31 6.35
CA PRO A 118 -9.39 6.04 4.92
C PRO A 118 -8.74 7.11 4.05
N VAL A 119 -8.04 6.67 3.02
CA VAL A 119 -7.38 7.57 2.06
C VAL A 119 -7.69 7.15 0.63
N GLN A 120 -7.80 8.14 -0.25
CA GLN A 120 -7.72 7.92 -1.68
C GLN A 120 -6.25 8.00 -2.11
N ILE A 121 -5.75 6.89 -2.65
CA ILE A 121 -4.44 6.84 -3.29
C ILE A 121 -4.58 7.50 -4.67
N THR A 122 -3.87 8.61 -4.87
CA THR A 122 -3.85 9.32 -6.16
C THR A 122 -2.77 8.75 -7.07
N ALA A 123 -1.59 8.47 -6.51
CA ALA A 123 -0.48 7.90 -7.25
C ALA A 123 0.51 7.18 -6.32
N LEU A 124 1.18 6.16 -6.85
CA LEU A 124 2.26 5.44 -6.16
C LEU A 124 3.56 5.61 -6.93
N PHE A 125 4.63 5.90 -6.23
CA PHE A 125 5.94 6.13 -6.82
C PHE A 125 7.03 5.32 -6.13
N VAL A 126 7.92 4.75 -6.95
CA VAL A 126 9.29 4.41 -6.51
C VAL A 126 10.18 5.58 -6.89
N ILE A 127 10.84 6.18 -5.89
CA ILE A 127 11.69 7.35 -6.07
C ILE A 127 13.15 6.97 -5.82
N GLY A 128 13.96 6.99 -6.87
CA GLY A 128 15.40 6.76 -6.79
C GLY A 128 16.18 8.04 -7.10
N VAL A 129 17.12 8.40 -6.21
CA VAL A 129 18.05 9.51 -6.42
C VAL A 129 19.47 9.03 -6.12
N LEU A 130 20.38 9.17 -7.08
CA LEU A 130 21.76 8.67 -7.00
C LEU A 130 21.81 7.17 -6.67
N ASP A 131 22.69 6.77 -5.75
CA ASP A 131 22.90 5.38 -5.30
C ASP A 131 22.18 5.07 -3.97
N ILE A 132 21.22 5.90 -3.56
CA ILE A 132 20.41 5.66 -2.37
C ILE A 132 19.35 4.60 -2.66
N ILE A 133 19.03 3.79 -1.65
CA ILE A 133 17.94 2.81 -1.70
C ILE A 133 16.65 3.54 -2.15
N PRO A 134 16.00 3.09 -3.24
CA PRO A 134 14.80 3.73 -3.73
C PRO A 134 13.70 3.77 -2.67
N HIS A 135 13.08 4.93 -2.48
CA HIS A 135 12.00 5.10 -1.52
C HIS A 135 10.65 4.92 -2.19
N VAL A 136 9.80 4.05 -1.63
CA VAL A 136 8.45 3.83 -2.13
C VAL A 136 7.47 4.70 -1.36
N CYS A 137 6.79 5.61 -2.04
CA CYS A 137 5.84 6.54 -1.44
C CYS A 137 4.56 6.70 -2.27
N ALA A 138 3.47 7.05 -1.59
CA ALA A 138 2.18 7.32 -2.20
C ALA A 138 1.79 8.79 -2.03
N ILE A 139 1.22 9.40 -3.07
CA ILE A 139 0.43 10.62 -2.93
C ILE A 139 -0.99 10.22 -2.63
N ILE A 140 -1.50 10.67 -1.49
CA ILE A 140 -2.82 10.36 -1.00
C ILE A 140 -3.65 11.62 -0.75
N ARG A 141 -4.96 11.44 -0.61
CA ARG A 141 -5.88 12.43 -0.05
C ARG A 141 -6.71 11.75 1.03
N ARG A 142 -6.76 12.32 2.22
CA ARG A 142 -7.57 11.76 3.32
C ARG A 142 -9.06 11.98 3.06
N LEU A 143 -9.88 11.02 3.44
CA LEU A 143 -11.32 11.23 3.52
C LEU A 143 -11.60 12.15 4.70
N VAL A 144 -12.54 13.10 4.51
CA VAL A 144 -12.86 14.11 5.53
C VAL A 144 -14.06 13.67 6.35
N SER A 145 -13.92 13.70 7.66
CA SER A 145 -14.99 13.43 8.63
C SER A 145 -14.91 14.45 9.76
N ASP A 146 -16.05 14.84 10.29
CA ASP A 146 -16.19 15.74 11.44
C ASP A 146 -17.40 15.32 12.31
N ASP A 147 -17.64 16.08 13.37
CA ASP A 147 -18.72 15.85 14.32
C ASP A 147 -20.11 16.21 13.79
N ASP A 148 -20.21 16.80 12.58
CA ASP A 148 -21.51 17.11 11.94
C ASP A 148 -22.10 15.87 11.23
N ILE A 149 -21.31 14.81 11.03
CA ILE A 149 -21.81 13.52 10.53
C ILE A 149 -22.70 12.88 11.62
N PRO A 150 -23.96 12.53 11.30
CA PRO A 150 -24.85 11.95 12.29
C PRO A 150 -24.34 10.58 12.75
N ALA A 151 -24.58 10.27 14.02
CA ALA A 151 -24.23 8.97 14.58
C ALA A 151 -24.91 7.84 13.80
N MET A 152 -24.12 6.84 13.41
CA MET A 152 -24.59 5.68 12.67
C MET A 152 -24.89 4.50 13.61
N PRO A 153 -25.79 3.58 13.20
CA PRO A 153 -26.17 2.44 14.05
C PRO A 153 -24.99 1.54 14.48
N TRP A 154 -23.89 1.56 13.73
CA TRP A 154 -22.70 0.75 13.96
C TRP A 154 -21.57 1.51 14.66
N ASP A 155 -21.73 2.78 15.05
CA ASP A 155 -20.64 3.58 15.63
C ASP A 155 -20.00 2.94 16.86
N LEU A 156 -20.81 2.25 17.67
CA LEU A 156 -20.34 1.49 18.84
C LEU A 156 -19.34 0.38 18.50
N TYR A 157 -19.38 -0.15 17.28
CA TYR A 157 -18.53 -1.24 16.80
C TYR A 157 -17.70 -0.84 15.57
N ALA A 158 -17.73 0.43 15.18
CA ALA A 158 -17.14 0.91 13.92
C ALA A 158 -15.63 0.61 13.85
N SER A 159 -14.91 0.83 14.95
CA SER A 159 -13.47 0.52 15.03
C SER A 159 -13.18 -0.97 14.87
N THR A 160 -13.96 -1.83 15.52
CA THR A 160 -13.80 -3.29 15.48
C THR A 160 -14.14 -3.85 14.10
N LEU A 161 -15.20 -3.32 13.49
CA LEU A 161 -15.65 -3.71 12.15
C LEU A 161 -14.87 -3.00 11.03
N GLY A 162 -13.92 -2.12 11.36
CA GLY A 162 -13.18 -1.34 10.38
C GLY A 162 -14.09 -0.52 9.46
N ILE A 163 -15.21 -0.02 9.99
CA ILE A 163 -16.17 0.82 9.27
C ILE A 163 -15.86 2.28 9.60
N HIS A 164 -15.75 3.10 8.56
CA HIS A 164 -15.55 4.53 8.72
C HIS A 164 -16.45 5.30 7.76
N VAL A 165 -17.08 6.37 8.27
CA VAL A 165 -17.98 7.24 7.48
C VAL A 165 -17.33 8.58 7.27
N SER A 166 -17.39 9.07 6.04
CA SER A 166 -16.82 10.36 5.66
C SER A 166 -17.69 11.07 4.64
N TYR A 167 -17.38 12.33 4.40
CA TYR A 167 -17.88 13.03 3.22
C TYR A 167 -17.25 12.53 1.93
N THR A 168 -17.83 12.94 0.81
CA THR A 168 -17.25 12.75 -0.54
C THR A 168 -16.13 13.76 -0.82
N GLU A 169 -16.04 14.85 -0.04
CA GLU A 169 -14.93 15.78 -0.13
C GLU A 169 -13.63 15.14 0.39
N LEU A 170 -12.56 15.38 -0.35
CA LEU A 170 -11.23 14.86 -0.06
C LEU A 170 -10.33 15.97 0.47
N GLY A 171 -9.53 15.64 1.48
CA GLY A 171 -8.55 16.54 2.08
C GLY A 171 -7.42 16.95 1.11
N PRO A 172 -6.46 17.76 1.61
CA PRO A 172 -5.29 18.14 0.83
C PRO A 172 -4.44 16.92 0.45
N GLN A 173 -3.65 17.07 -0.61
CA GLN A 173 -2.70 16.04 -1.02
C GLN A 173 -1.52 15.98 -0.06
N GLU A 174 -1.14 14.78 0.34
CA GLU A 174 0.06 14.55 1.14
C GLU A 174 0.81 13.32 0.62
N VAL A 175 2.12 13.26 0.91
CA VAL A 175 2.96 12.11 0.59
C VAL A 175 3.17 11.29 1.86
N ILE A 176 2.92 9.99 1.77
CA ILE A 176 3.22 9.04 2.84
C ILE A 176 4.12 7.92 2.31
N PRO A 177 4.99 7.33 3.16
CA PRO A 177 5.68 6.10 2.82
C PRO A 177 4.66 4.97 2.65
N VAL A 178 4.94 4.04 1.74
CA VAL A 178 4.03 2.92 1.44
C VAL A 178 3.90 1.93 2.59
N SER A 179 4.90 1.86 3.47
CA SER A 179 4.85 1.05 4.70
C SER A 179 3.74 1.48 5.68
N ARG A 180 3.17 2.69 5.53
CA ARG A 180 2.02 3.15 6.32
C ARG A 180 0.67 2.71 5.78
N ILE A 181 0.65 1.87 4.73
CA ILE A 181 -0.57 1.51 4.01
C ILE A 181 -0.79 -0.02 4.12
N GLU A 182 -1.91 -0.50 4.70
CA GLU A 182 -2.07 -1.89 5.21
C GLU A 182 -3.07 -2.83 4.43
N CYS A 183 -4.39 -2.57 4.26
CA CYS A 183 -5.41 -3.34 3.50
C CYS A 183 -6.45 -2.55 2.65
N PRO A 184 -7.00 -3.15 1.57
CA PRO A 184 -8.11 -2.59 0.80
C PRO A 184 -9.30 -2.08 1.62
N LEU A 185 -9.94 -1.03 1.13
CA LEU A 185 -11.23 -0.57 1.63
C LEU A 185 -12.31 -0.78 0.56
N ALA A 186 -13.46 -1.32 0.96
CA ALA A 186 -14.70 -1.22 0.20
C ALA A 186 -15.22 0.21 0.33
N LEU A 187 -15.77 0.76 -0.75
CA LEU A 187 -16.41 2.07 -0.74
C LEU A 187 -17.88 1.91 -1.09
N ILE A 188 -18.76 2.36 -0.20
CA ILE A 188 -20.21 2.35 -0.38
C ILE A 188 -20.71 3.81 -0.38
N PRO A 189 -21.14 4.34 -1.52
CA PRO A 189 -21.72 5.68 -1.58
C PRO A 189 -23.15 5.66 -1.03
N VAL A 190 -23.47 6.61 -0.16
CA VAL A 190 -24.80 6.78 0.43
C VAL A 190 -25.18 8.26 0.49
N TYR A 191 -26.46 8.57 0.37
CA TYR A 191 -26.96 9.93 0.57
C TYR A 191 -27.58 10.05 1.97
N SER A 192 -27.12 11.04 2.75
CA SER A 192 -27.71 11.31 4.06
C SER A 192 -28.86 12.30 3.96
N ASN A 193 -30.06 11.84 4.29
CA ASN A 193 -31.25 12.68 4.33
C ASN A 193 -31.24 13.71 5.46
N ILE A 194 -30.41 13.53 6.48
CA ILE A 194 -30.31 14.43 7.65
C ILE A 194 -29.50 15.67 7.27
N ILE A 195 -28.27 15.48 6.81
CA ILE A 195 -27.34 16.56 6.45
C ILE A 195 -27.45 17.00 4.98
N LYS A 196 -28.28 16.32 4.19
CA LYS A 196 -28.50 16.58 2.75
C LYS A 196 -27.22 16.53 1.89
N LYS A 197 -26.28 15.67 2.26
CA LYS A 197 -25.01 15.47 1.57
C LYS A 197 -24.77 14.01 1.21
N ASP A 198 -23.96 13.80 0.19
CA ASP A 198 -23.39 12.49 -0.11
C ASP A 198 -22.30 12.15 0.92
N LEU A 199 -22.32 10.89 1.36
CA LEU A 199 -21.35 10.31 2.27
C LEU A 199 -20.75 9.05 1.63
N TRP A 200 -19.57 8.71 2.08
CA TRP A 200 -18.91 7.46 1.80
C TRP A 200 -18.79 6.64 3.07
N ILE A 201 -19.27 5.40 3.01
CA ILE A 201 -19.00 4.40 4.03
C ILE A 201 -17.86 3.54 3.50
N THR A 202 -16.78 3.48 4.26
CA THR A 202 -15.61 2.67 3.96
C THR A 202 -15.55 1.47 4.90
N ILE A 203 -15.27 0.28 4.36
CA ILE A 203 -15.19 -0.97 5.13
C ILE A 203 -13.84 -1.62 4.83
N SER A 204 -13.02 -1.86 5.85
CA SER A 204 -11.77 -2.58 5.68
C SER A 204 -12.01 -4.07 5.46
N PHE A 205 -11.35 -4.69 4.48
CA PHE A 205 -11.57 -6.10 4.14
C PHE A 205 -10.74 -7.10 4.97
N ASP A 206 -9.78 -6.65 5.78
CA ASP A 206 -8.78 -7.53 6.37
C ASP A 206 -8.88 -7.65 7.90
N HIS A 207 -9.86 -8.38 8.42
CA HIS A 207 -9.91 -8.61 9.88
C HIS A 207 -8.82 -9.58 10.39
N ALA A 208 -7.98 -10.15 9.52
CA ALA A 208 -7.19 -11.34 9.83
C ALA A 208 -5.88 -11.08 10.60
N GLY A 209 -5.44 -9.82 10.77
CA GLY A 209 -4.18 -9.51 11.45
C GLY A 209 -4.29 -9.11 12.93
N ASN A 210 -5.51 -8.88 13.42
CA ASN A 210 -5.76 -8.38 14.78
C ASN A 210 -6.78 -9.23 15.54
N GLU A 211 -7.13 -10.41 15.03
CA GLU A 211 -7.56 -11.48 15.92
C GLU A 211 -6.39 -11.68 16.87
N LEU A 212 -6.55 -11.21 18.12
CA LEU A 212 -5.73 -11.69 19.23
C LEU A 212 -5.57 -13.20 18.97
N GLU A 213 -4.35 -13.72 19.00
CA GLU A 213 -4.18 -15.13 19.31
C GLU A 213 -4.98 -15.33 20.60
N ASP A 214 -6.23 -15.80 20.46
CA ASP A 214 -7.09 -16.11 21.58
C ASP A 214 -6.24 -17.06 22.40
N TYR A 215 -5.88 -16.59 23.59
CA TYR A 215 -5.08 -17.29 24.57
C TYR A 215 -5.78 -18.62 24.84
N LEU A 216 -5.45 -19.64 24.05
CA LEU A 216 -5.58 -21.03 24.43
C LEU A 216 -4.51 -21.23 25.50
N GLU A 217 -4.77 -20.68 26.69
CA GLU A 217 -4.31 -21.28 27.92
C GLU A 217 -4.93 -22.68 27.93
N ASP A 218 -4.20 -23.63 27.32
CA ASP A 218 -4.31 -25.03 27.65
C ASP A 218 -4.19 -25.10 29.17
N LYS A 219 -5.34 -25.24 29.83
CA LYS A 219 -5.40 -25.71 31.21
C LYS A 219 -4.85 -27.12 31.17
N ASP A 220 -3.55 -27.24 31.36
CA ASP A 220 -2.90 -28.49 31.73
C ASP A 220 -3.66 -29.06 32.93
N GLY A 221 -4.28 -30.21 32.69
CA GLY A 221 -5.12 -30.91 33.64
C GLY A 221 -4.35 -31.42 34.86
N GLU A 222 -5.10 -31.52 35.96
CA GLU A 222 -4.84 -32.40 37.10
C GLU A 222 -4.62 -33.86 36.71
#